data_AF-A0A970TBQ6-F1
#
_entry.id   AF-A0A970TBQ6-F1
#
_cell.length_a   1.000
_cell.length_b   1.000
_cell.length_c   1.000
_cell.angle_alpha   90.00
_cell.angle_beta   90.00
_cell.angle_gamma   90.00
#
_symmetry.space_group_name_H-M   'P 1'
#
loop_
_entity.id
_entity.type
_entity.pdbx_description
1 polymer ?
#
loop_
_entity_poly.entity_id
_entity_poly.type
_entity_poly.pdbx_seq_one_letter_code
_entity_poly.pdbx_strand_id
1 'polypeptide(L)'
;MRHLSLALLMIFAAGSVALAQGVTVEQLREQYPPNEEALDPGFHWAPEFSRETVTPQRARVPLGTDWPAVEGLNASPVTFGVPFADEALQSAENARLITADGTPVPADLRTTATWWSKDGPVRWMLVSATL
;
A
#
# COMPACT_ATOMS: atom_id res chain seq x y z
N MET A 1 18.33 -90.88 10.11
CA MET A 1 19.78 -90.77 10.32
C MET A 1 20.18 -89.31 10.10
N ARG A 2 20.89 -88.73 11.07
CA ARG A 2 21.36 -87.34 11.14
C ARG A 2 22.72 -87.17 10.45
N HIS A 3 23.10 -85.89 10.28
CA HIS A 3 24.46 -85.29 10.33
C HIS A 3 24.94 -84.64 9.01
N LEU A 4 24.98 -83.30 8.97
CA LEU A 4 26.16 -82.38 9.12
C LEU A 4 27.03 -82.35 7.85
N SER A 5 27.68 -81.28 7.38
CA SER A 5 27.85 -79.84 7.68
C SER A 5 28.86 -79.31 6.62
N LEU A 6 29.19 -78.01 6.68
CA LEU A 6 30.21 -77.24 5.93
C LEU A 6 29.75 -76.68 4.57
N ALA A 7 29.53 -75.37 4.43
CA ALA A 7 30.52 -74.28 4.45
C ALA A 7 31.38 -74.22 3.18
N LEU A 8 30.92 -73.41 2.21
CA LEU A 8 31.72 -72.78 1.16
C LEU A 8 30.94 -71.51 0.75
N LEU A 9 31.08 -70.40 1.48
CA LEU A 9 32.02 -69.31 1.21
C LEU A 9 32.02 -68.81 -0.25
N MET A 10 31.70 -67.52 -0.41
CA MET A 10 31.74 -66.68 -1.64
C MET A 10 30.58 -66.94 -2.61
N ILE A 11 29.67 -66.01 -2.88
CA ILE A 11 29.96 -64.74 -3.56
C ILE A 11 29.09 -63.62 -2.98
N PHE A 12 29.78 -62.63 -2.42
CA PHE A 12 29.29 -61.27 -2.19
C PHE A 12 29.22 -60.57 -3.55
N ALA A 13 28.03 -60.36 -4.09
CA ALA A 13 27.78 -59.35 -5.12
C ALA A 13 26.26 -59.17 -5.27
N ALA A 14 25.82 -57.93 -5.43
CA ALA A 14 24.43 -57.52 -5.66
C ALA A 14 23.53 -57.52 -4.41
N GLY A 15 23.61 -56.45 -3.63
CA GLY A 15 22.58 -56.13 -2.66
C GLY A 15 22.59 -54.69 -2.16
N SER A 16 23.74 -54.01 -2.26
CA SER A 16 23.94 -52.69 -1.67
C SER A 16 23.98 -51.56 -2.71
N VAL A 17 23.00 -51.47 -3.61
CA VAL A 17 22.83 -50.27 -4.46
C VAL A 17 21.33 -50.01 -4.71
N ALA A 18 20.52 -49.98 -3.65
CA ALA A 18 19.26 -49.22 -3.71
C ALA A 18 19.62 -47.75 -3.43
N LEU A 19 20.19 -47.11 -4.45
CA LEU A 19 20.44 -45.67 -4.44
C LEU A 19 19.12 -44.96 -4.20
N ALA A 20 19.13 -44.05 -3.23
CA ALA A 20 18.13 -43.00 -3.09
C ALA A 20 17.96 -42.30 -4.44
N GLN A 21 16.94 -42.70 -5.20
CA GLN A 21 16.51 -41.96 -6.37
C GLN A 21 15.80 -40.72 -5.85
N GLY A 22 16.53 -39.62 -5.76
CA GLY A 22 15.95 -38.32 -5.48
C GLY A 22 14.91 -38.00 -6.54
N VAL A 23 13.71 -37.65 -6.10
CA VAL A 23 12.64 -37.22 -7.00
C VAL A 23 13.14 -36.00 -7.79
N THR A 24 13.03 -36.05 -9.12
CA THR A 24 13.46 -34.93 -9.97
C THR A 24 12.45 -33.79 -9.92
N VAL A 25 12.89 -32.56 -10.24
CA VAL A 25 12.00 -31.39 -10.31
C VAL A 25 10.91 -31.59 -11.36
N GLU A 26 11.23 -32.26 -12.48
CA GLU A 26 10.28 -32.62 -13.53
C GLU A 26 9.21 -33.58 -13.01
N GLN A 27 9.58 -34.61 -12.25
CA GLN A 27 8.62 -35.53 -11.63
C GLN A 27 7.72 -34.83 -10.63
N LEU A 28 8.26 -33.89 -9.84
CA LEU A 28 7.46 -33.07 -8.93
C LEU A 28 6.51 -32.14 -9.66
N ARG A 29 6.91 -31.56 -10.80
CA ARG A 29 6.05 -30.70 -11.63
C ARG A 29 4.95 -31.48 -12.34
N GLU A 30 5.19 -32.74 -12.67
CA GLU A 30 4.17 -33.62 -13.25
C GLU A 30 3.17 -34.10 -12.19
N GLN A 31 3.65 -34.41 -10.99
CA GLN A 31 2.82 -34.79 -9.85
C GLN A 31 2.03 -33.61 -9.26
N TYR A 32 2.62 -32.42 -9.28
CA TYR A 32 2.04 -31.16 -8.79
C TYR A 32 2.18 -30.11 -9.90
N PRO A 33 1.33 -30.17 -10.94
CA PRO A 33 1.32 -29.14 -11.97
C PRO A 33 1.13 -27.77 -11.30
N PRO A 34 1.85 -26.73 -11.77
CA PRO A 34 1.69 -25.39 -11.22
C PRO A 34 0.21 -25.01 -11.29
N ASN A 35 -0.35 -24.64 -10.14
CA ASN A 35 -1.72 -24.19 -10.09
C ASN A 35 -1.78 -22.80 -10.74
N GLU A 36 -2.07 -22.74 -12.04
CA GLU A 36 -2.16 -21.49 -12.80
C GLU A 36 -3.22 -20.53 -12.22
N GLU A 37 -4.29 -21.05 -11.59
CA GLU A 37 -5.28 -20.24 -10.84
C GLU A 37 -4.70 -19.65 -9.54
N ALA A 38 -3.68 -20.27 -8.93
CA ALA A 38 -2.96 -19.70 -7.79
C ALA A 38 -1.85 -18.72 -8.22
N LEU A 39 -1.42 -18.78 -9.48
CA LEU A 39 -0.38 -17.91 -10.04
C LEU A 39 -0.95 -16.55 -10.52
N ASP A 40 -2.24 -16.48 -10.81
CA ASP A 40 -2.99 -15.23 -10.98
C ASP A 40 -4.17 -15.16 -9.99
N PRO A 41 -3.91 -14.98 -8.69
CA PRO A 41 -4.95 -15.15 -7.69
C PRO A 41 -5.90 -13.93 -7.61
N GLY A 42 -5.69 -12.89 -8.44
CA GLY A 42 -6.22 -11.56 -8.17
C GLY A 42 -6.03 -11.21 -6.68
N PHE A 43 -6.92 -10.39 -6.12
CA PHE A 43 -7.02 -10.22 -4.65
C PHE A 43 -8.04 -11.18 -4.01
N HIS A 44 -8.41 -12.28 -4.69
CA HIS A 44 -9.51 -13.16 -4.27
C HIS A 44 -9.10 -14.18 -3.20
N TRP A 45 -7.81 -14.49 -3.08
CA TRP A 45 -7.27 -15.46 -2.11
C TRP A 45 -7.21 -14.94 -0.66
N ALA A 46 -7.38 -13.62 -0.49
CA ALA A 46 -7.21 -12.90 0.77
C ALA A 46 -8.25 -11.77 0.88
N PRO A 47 -9.56 -12.08 0.80
CA PRO A 47 -10.61 -11.07 0.81
C PRO A 47 -10.62 -10.23 2.10
N GLU A 48 -10.18 -10.79 3.22
CA GLU A 48 -10.01 -10.09 4.50
C GLU A 48 -8.94 -8.98 4.48
N PHE A 49 -8.01 -9.03 3.52
CA PHE A 49 -7.01 -8.00 3.28
C PHE A 49 -7.40 -7.06 2.11
N SER A 50 -8.52 -7.34 1.46
CA SER A 50 -9.09 -6.44 0.47
C SER A 50 -9.98 -5.41 1.16
N ARG A 51 -9.80 -4.13 0.82
CA ARG A 51 -10.77 -3.09 1.16
C ARG A 51 -11.12 -2.33 -0.09
N GLU A 52 -12.40 -2.01 -0.24
CA GLU A 52 -12.82 -1.09 -1.28
C GLU A 52 -12.25 0.30 -0.94
N THR A 53 -11.47 0.86 -1.86
CA THR A 53 -10.97 2.22 -1.73
C THR A 53 -11.92 3.14 -2.50
N VAL A 54 -12.60 4.02 -1.78
CA VAL A 54 -13.36 5.10 -2.43
C VAL A 54 -12.34 6.03 -3.08
N THR A 55 -12.46 6.23 -4.40
CA THR A 55 -11.62 7.20 -5.10
C THR A 55 -11.93 8.59 -4.57
N PRO A 56 -10.95 9.33 -4.02
CA PRO A 56 -11.21 10.64 -3.44
C PRO A 56 -11.60 11.64 -4.54
N GLN A 57 -12.74 12.30 -4.36
CA GLN A 57 -13.10 13.42 -5.23
C GLN A 57 -12.22 14.62 -4.89
N ARG A 58 -11.49 15.13 -5.90
CA ARG A 58 -10.66 16.32 -5.73
C ARG A 58 -11.48 17.57 -6.05
N ALA A 59 -11.41 18.55 -5.16
CA ALA A 59 -11.93 19.89 -5.37
C ALA A 59 -10.82 20.93 -5.19
N ARG A 60 -11.02 22.12 -5.76
CA ARG A 60 -10.15 23.29 -5.55
C ARG A 60 -10.99 24.43 -4.99
N VAL A 61 -10.50 25.05 -3.92
CA VAL A 61 -11.05 26.30 -3.40
C VAL A 61 -10.09 27.42 -3.80
N PRO A 62 -10.51 28.40 -4.63
CA PRO A 62 -9.64 29.49 -5.02
C PRO A 62 -9.37 30.41 -3.83
N LEU A 63 -8.09 30.69 -3.57
CA LEU A 63 -7.65 31.68 -2.58
C LEU A 63 -6.98 32.83 -3.34
N GLY A 64 -7.33 34.05 -2.96
CA GLY A 64 -6.75 35.27 -3.50
C GLY A 64 -6.43 36.24 -2.37
N THR A 65 -5.43 37.08 -2.58
CA THR A 65 -5.10 38.20 -1.71
C THR A 65 -4.90 39.44 -2.56
N ASP A 66 -5.31 40.59 -2.03
CA ASP A 66 -5.05 41.87 -2.67
C ASP A 66 -3.65 42.31 -2.28
N TRP A 67 -2.78 42.44 -3.29
CA TRP A 67 -1.40 42.88 -3.09
C TRP A 67 -1.31 44.39 -3.25
N PRO A 68 -0.66 45.11 -2.32
CA PRO A 68 -0.34 46.50 -2.56
C PRO A 68 0.73 46.57 -3.66
N ALA A 69 0.59 47.53 -4.58
CA ALA A 69 1.55 47.76 -5.66
C ALA A 69 2.83 48.46 -5.14
N VAL A 70 3.50 47.83 -4.18
CA VAL A 70 4.74 48.31 -3.57
C VAL A 70 5.91 47.61 -4.25
N GLU A 71 6.87 48.42 -4.73
CA GLU A 71 8.07 47.92 -5.37
C GLU A 71 8.87 47.03 -4.40
N GLY A 72 9.24 45.83 -4.84
CA GLY A 72 10.03 44.88 -4.05
C GLY A 72 9.25 43.95 -3.11
N LEU A 73 7.92 44.06 -3.04
CA LEU A 73 7.10 43.10 -2.28
C LEU A 73 6.91 41.81 -3.11
N ASN A 74 7.80 40.85 -2.89
CA ASN A 74 7.79 39.56 -3.59
C ASN A 74 7.19 38.42 -2.77
N ALA A 75 6.99 38.64 -1.45
CA ALA A 75 6.32 37.67 -0.59
C ALA A 75 5.69 38.34 0.64
N SER A 76 4.61 37.77 1.17
CA SER A 76 4.02 38.16 2.46
C SER A 76 3.42 36.96 3.21
N PRO A 77 3.54 36.94 4.55
CA PRO A 77 2.71 36.04 5.34
C PRO A 77 1.24 36.39 5.15
N VAL A 78 0.42 35.35 4.96
CA VAL A 78 -1.04 35.45 4.81
C VAL A 78 -1.71 34.35 5.61
N THR A 79 -2.93 34.63 6.09
CA THR A 79 -3.77 33.67 6.79
C THR A 79 -5.20 33.74 6.25
N PHE A 80 -5.74 32.59 5.85
CA PHE A 80 -7.10 32.47 5.32
C PHE A 80 -7.96 31.59 6.22
N GLY A 81 -9.23 31.96 6.39
CA GLY A 81 -10.28 31.07 6.89
C GLY A 81 -10.99 30.42 5.70
N VAL A 82 -10.86 29.11 5.55
CA VAL A 82 -11.41 28.36 4.42
C VAL A 82 -12.60 27.51 4.87
N PRO A 83 -13.82 27.76 4.38
CA PRO A 83 -14.98 26.94 4.70
C PRO A 83 -15.05 25.71 3.81
N PHE A 84 -15.56 24.61 4.38
CA PHE A 84 -15.86 23.38 3.67
C PHE A 84 -17.32 22.99 3.89
N ALA A 85 -17.99 22.56 2.82
CA ALA A 85 -19.30 21.96 2.91
C ALA A 85 -19.23 20.66 3.73
N ASP A 86 -20.38 20.20 4.20
CA ASP A 86 -20.46 18.90 4.90
C ASP A 86 -19.87 17.78 4.04
N GLU A 87 -19.16 16.85 4.68
CA GLU A 87 -18.44 15.72 4.08
C GLU A 87 -17.35 16.06 3.04
N ALA A 88 -17.16 17.33 2.67
CA ALA A 88 -16.26 17.74 1.58
C ALA A 88 -14.76 17.55 1.90
N LEU A 89 -14.38 17.60 3.17
CA LEU A 89 -13.00 17.36 3.61
C LEU A 89 -13.00 16.64 4.95
N GLN A 90 -12.44 15.43 4.99
CA GLN A 90 -12.43 14.60 6.21
C GLN A 90 -11.38 15.04 7.24
N SER A 91 -10.24 15.56 6.78
CA SER A 91 -9.11 15.93 7.65
C SER A 91 -8.23 16.95 6.93
N ALA A 92 -7.55 17.81 7.68
CA ALA A 92 -6.58 18.78 7.15
C ALA A 92 -5.40 18.10 6.43
N GLU A 93 -5.07 16.85 6.78
CA GLU A 93 -4.02 16.05 6.13
C GLU A 93 -4.34 15.73 4.67
N ASN A 94 -5.63 15.77 4.30
CA ASN A 94 -6.09 15.56 2.93
C ASN A 94 -6.06 16.85 2.09
N ALA A 95 -5.65 17.97 2.68
CA ALA A 95 -5.53 19.26 2.00
C ALA A 95 -4.07 19.65 1.76
N ARG A 96 -3.86 20.49 0.74
CA ARG A 96 -2.58 21.13 0.47
C ARG A 96 -2.80 22.48 -0.19
N LEU A 97 -1.89 23.42 0.04
CA LEU A 97 -1.85 24.67 -0.70
C LEU A 97 -1.04 24.47 -1.98
N ILE A 98 -1.58 24.96 -3.10
CA ILE A 98 -0.93 24.92 -4.41
C ILE A 98 -1.07 26.28 -5.09
N THR A 99 -0.08 26.64 -5.89
CA THR A 99 -0.18 27.75 -6.84
C THR A 99 -1.16 27.42 -7.98
N ALA A 100 -1.48 28.41 -8.82
CA ALA A 100 -2.42 28.24 -9.94
C ALA A 100 -1.97 27.14 -10.94
N ASP A 101 -0.67 27.04 -11.18
CA ASP A 101 0.00 26.01 -12.00
C ASP A 101 0.11 24.65 -11.30
N GLY A 102 -0.25 24.55 -10.02
CA GLY A 102 -0.31 23.29 -9.28
C GLY A 102 0.95 22.98 -8.46
N THR A 103 1.90 23.90 -8.37
CA THR A 103 3.11 23.75 -7.56
C THR A 103 2.75 23.81 -6.07
N PRO A 104 3.18 22.84 -5.23
CA PRO A 104 2.92 22.88 -3.79
C PRO A 104 3.56 24.08 -3.10
N VAL A 105 2.83 24.69 -2.17
CA VAL A 105 3.31 25.78 -1.31
C VAL A 105 3.36 25.27 0.14
N PRO A 106 4.48 25.42 0.86
CA PRO A 106 4.54 25.13 2.29
C PRO A 106 3.50 25.95 3.06
N ALA A 107 2.64 25.29 3.83
CA ALA A 107 1.58 25.93 4.59
C ALA A 107 1.32 25.19 5.91
N ASP A 108 0.90 25.95 6.93
CA ASP A 108 0.35 25.42 8.17
C ASP A 108 -1.19 25.36 8.03
N LEU A 109 -1.74 24.14 8.11
CA LEU A 109 -3.15 23.84 7.92
C LEU A 109 -3.74 23.35 9.25
N ARG A 110 -4.68 24.10 9.81
CA ARG A 110 -5.28 23.78 11.11
C ARG A 110 -6.79 23.74 11.03
N THR A 111 -7.39 22.60 11.38
CA THR A 111 -8.84 22.51 11.58
C THR A 111 -9.25 23.40 12.76
N THR A 112 -10.20 24.30 12.52
CA THR A 112 -10.73 25.20 13.56
C THR A 112 -12.17 24.87 13.94
N ALA A 113 -12.92 24.18 13.06
CA ALA A 113 -14.23 23.64 13.38
C ALA A 113 -14.53 22.40 12.52
N THR A 114 -15.37 21.53 13.06
CA THR A 114 -15.86 20.31 12.41
C THR A 114 -17.38 20.29 12.35
N TRP A 115 -17.93 19.47 11.45
CA TRP A 115 -19.35 19.17 11.37
C TRP A 115 -19.71 18.04 12.35
N TRP A 116 -20.89 18.16 12.97
CA TRP A 116 -21.58 17.15 13.79
C TRP A 116 -20.89 16.70 15.09
N SER A 117 -19.58 16.52 15.11
CA SER A 117 -18.80 16.03 16.25
C SER A 117 -17.35 16.51 16.18
N LYS A 118 -16.61 16.40 17.29
CA LYS A 118 -15.20 16.84 17.37
C LYS A 118 -14.26 16.14 16.36
N ASP A 119 -14.62 14.93 15.95
CA ASP A 119 -13.84 14.10 15.01
C ASP A 119 -14.53 14.03 13.62
N GLY A 120 -15.54 14.87 13.39
CA GLY A 120 -16.28 14.91 12.13
C GLY A 120 -15.56 15.66 11.01
N PRO A 121 -16.18 15.74 9.81
CA PRO A 121 -15.60 16.43 8.67
C PRO A 121 -15.25 17.88 8.97
N VAL A 122 -14.18 18.38 8.35
CA VAL A 122 -13.73 19.76 8.48
C VAL A 122 -14.83 20.71 8.01
N ARG A 123 -15.18 21.68 8.84
CA ARG A 123 -16.10 22.78 8.52
C ARG A 123 -15.34 24.06 8.23
N TRP A 124 -14.34 24.36 9.06
CA TRP A 124 -13.46 25.51 8.89
C TRP A 124 -12.00 25.09 9.09
N MET A 125 -11.14 25.60 8.24
CA MET A 125 -9.69 25.43 8.32
C MET A 125 -9.01 26.79 8.27
N LEU A 126 -8.00 26.97 9.11
CA LEU A 126 -7.06 28.08 9.01
C LEU A 126 -5.88 27.65 8.14
N VAL A 127 -5.55 28.46 7.14
CA VAL A 127 -4.45 28.22 6.20
C VAL A 127 -3.47 29.38 6.33
N SER A 128 -2.26 29.11 6.82
CA SER A 128 -1.21 30.12 6.96
C SER A 128 -0.02 29.77 6.07
N ALA A 129 0.46 30.73 5.28
CA ALA A 129 1.59 30.52 4.37
C ALA A 129 2.32 31.85 4.10
N THR A 130 3.51 31.74 3.51
CA THR A 130 4.18 32.87 2.85
C THR A 130 3.98 32.69 1.35
N LEU A 131 3.24 33.61 0.74
CA LEU A 131 2.95 33.65 -0.70
C LEU A 131 3.77 34.73 -1.38
#